data_AF-A0A4R1R2I7-F1
#
_entry.id   AF-A0A4R1R2I7-F1
#
_cell.length_a   1.000
_cell.length_b   1.000
_cell.length_c   1.000
_cell.angle_alpha   90.00
_cell.angle_beta   90.00
_cell.angle_gamma   90.00
#
_symmetry.space_group_name_H-M   'P 1'
#
loop_
_entity.id
_entity.type
_entity.pdbx_description
1 polymer ?
#
loop_
_entity_poly.entity_id
_entity_poly.type
_entity_poly.pdbx_seq_one_letter_code
_entity_poly.pdbx_strand_id
1 'polypeptide(L)'
;MLNKEKIKKQFEGKTEEESLRILAEQYNISWTLQPTSCKFWFTKVFTYCSESQLEYQLNLFLWFINFIVVPITNSCFNEEATVLLGCTCPCGHKQTILYFTLSPNA
;
A
#
# COMPACT_ATOMS: atom_id res chain seq x y z
N MET A 1 8.61 20.47 20.07
CA MET A 1 8.57 19.00 20.26
C MET A 1 7.28 18.64 20.99
N LEU A 2 6.51 17.70 20.48
CA LEU A 2 5.27 17.22 21.12
C LEU A 2 5.62 16.44 22.40
N ASN A 3 5.16 16.91 23.57
CA ASN A 3 5.44 16.28 24.86
C ASN A 3 4.56 15.04 25.04
N LYS A 4 5.19 13.87 25.07
CA LYS A 4 4.56 12.55 25.17
C LYS A 4 3.68 12.39 26.41
N GLU A 5 4.06 13.00 27.55
CA GLU A 5 3.28 12.94 28.79
C GLU A 5 2.01 13.77 28.72
N LYS A 6 2.06 14.91 28.02
CA LYS A 6 0.90 15.79 27.82
C LYS A 6 -0.15 15.12 26.93
N ILE A 7 0.30 14.42 25.90
CA ILE A 7 -0.55 13.62 25.02
C ILE A 7 -1.18 12.47 25.81
N LYS A 8 -0.40 11.75 26.61
CA LYS A 8 -0.92 10.64 27.41
C LYS A 8 -2.06 11.08 28.35
N LYS A 9 -1.91 12.21 29.02
CA LYS A 9 -2.96 12.80 29.88
C LYS A 9 -4.21 13.24 29.10
N GLN A 10 -4.08 13.61 27.83
CA GLN A 10 -5.23 14.00 27.01
C GLN A 10 -6.13 12.81 26.65
N PHE A 11 -5.57 11.60 26.58
CA PHE A 11 -6.31 10.39 26.18
C PHE A 11 -6.61 9.45 27.36
N GLU A 12 -6.05 9.70 28.53
CA GLU A 12 -6.32 8.93 29.75
C GLU A 12 -7.80 9.07 30.18
N GLY A 13 -8.51 7.95 30.26
CA GLY A 13 -9.93 7.91 30.66
C GLY A 13 -10.94 8.28 29.56
N LYS A 14 -10.50 8.51 28.33
CA LYS A 14 -11.38 8.72 27.18
C LYS A 14 -11.71 7.40 26.50
N THR A 15 -12.91 7.33 25.92
CA THR A 15 -13.27 6.24 25.03
C THR A 15 -12.53 6.34 23.69
N GLU A 16 -12.49 5.25 22.95
CA GLU A 16 -11.86 5.19 21.63
C GLU A 16 -12.49 6.19 20.66
N GLU A 17 -13.81 6.30 20.64
CA GLU A 17 -14.55 7.26 19.81
C GLU A 17 -14.21 8.72 20.13
N GLU A 18 -14.13 9.07 21.42
CA GLU A 18 -13.75 10.42 21.84
C GLU A 18 -12.30 10.75 21.49
N SER A 19 -11.42 9.76 21.58
CA SER A 19 -10.01 9.89 21.22
C SER A 19 -9.86 10.14 19.71
N LEU A 20 -10.59 9.39 18.90
CA LEU A 20 -10.66 9.58 17.45
C LEU A 20 -11.22 10.95 17.11
N ARG A 21 -12.32 11.40 17.75
CA ARG A 21 -12.87 12.74 17.51
C ARG A 21 -11.87 13.87 17.80
N ILE A 22 -11.15 13.80 18.92
CA ILE A 22 -10.13 14.81 19.26
C ILE A 22 -9.02 14.84 18.22
N LEU A 23 -8.59 13.67 17.74
CA LEU A 23 -7.57 13.59 16.69
C LEU A 23 -8.10 14.11 15.34
N ALA A 24 -9.36 13.83 15.01
CA ALA A 24 -10.02 14.34 13.80
C ALA A 24 -10.03 15.87 13.78
N GLU A 25 -10.44 16.49 14.89
CA GLU A 25 -10.52 17.94 15.01
C GLU A 25 -9.14 18.61 15.03
N GLN A 26 -8.18 18.03 15.76
CA GLN A 26 -6.84 18.61 15.92
C GLN A 26 -6.01 18.55 14.63
N TYR A 27 -6.15 17.47 13.86
CA TYR A 27 -5.36 17.23 12.65
C TYR A 27 -6.17 17.39 11.36
N ASN A 28 -7.44 17.79 11.46
CA ASN A 28 -8.38 17.91 10.34
C ASN A 28 -8.48 16.60 9.52
N ILE A 29 -8.61 15.47 10.22
CA ILE A 29 -8.70 14.11 9.65
C ILE A 29 -10.14 13.63 9.74
N SER A 30 -10.69 13.10 8.64
CA SER A 30 -11.96 12.39 8.65
C SER A 30 -11.72 10.89 8.81
N TRP A 31 -12.22 10.29 9.90
CA TRP A 31 -12.13 8.84 10.13
C TRP A 31 -13.19 8.04 9.38
N THR A 32 -14.21 8.72 8.84
CA THR A 32 -15.15 8.10 7.92
C THR A 32 -14.45 7.94 6.58
N LEU A 33 -13.78 6.80 6.40
CA LEU A 33 -13.52 6.28 5.07
C LEU A 33 -14.89 6.03 4.45
N GLN A 34 -15.35 6.95 3.60
CA GLN A 34 -16.50 6.65 2.77
C GLN A 34 -16.19 5.34 2.01
N PRO A 35 -17.12 4.37 1.95
CA PRO A 35 -16.96 3.20 1.11
C PRO A 35 -17.15 3.66 -0.34
N THR A 36 -16.15 4.36 -0.86
CA THR A 36 -16.07 4.58 -2.30
C THR A 36 -15.50 3.31 -2.89
N SER A 37 -16.03 2.93 -4.04
CA SER A 37 -15.56 1.88 -4.95
C SER A 37 -14.14 2.15 -5.50
N CYS A 38 -13.28 2.82 -4.72
CA CYS A 38 -12.01 3.35 -5.16
C CYS A 38 -10.99 2.23 -5.26
N LYS A 39 -10.54 1.98 -6.49
CA LYS A 39 -9.34 1.21 -6.79
C LYS A 39 -8.13 1.97 -6.21
N PHE A 40 -7.36 1.31 -5.36
CA PHE A 40 -6.06 1.82 -4.92
C PHE A 40 -5.01 1.43 -5.94
N TRP A 41 -4.33 2.42 -6.52
CA TRP A 41 -3.27 2.21 -7.51
C TRP A 41 -1.91 2.06 -6.84
N PHE A 42 -1.17 1.07 -7.30
CA PHE A 42 0.17 0.77 -6.82
C PHE A 42 1.13 0.54 -7.99
N THR A 43 2.42 0.71 -7.70
CA THR A 43 3.48 0.38 -8.62
C THR A 43 4.60 -0.38 -7.91
N LYS A 44 5.10 -1.44 -8.54
CA LYS A 44 6.27 -2.17 -8.08
C LYS A 44 7.34 -2.15 -9.16
N VAL A 45 8.50 -1.59 -8.83
CA VAL A 45 9.70 -1.66 -9.67
C VAL A 45 10.48 -2.93 -9.36
N PHE A 46 10.80 -3.68 -10.40
CA PHE A 46 11.70 -4.84 -10.37
C PHE A 46 12.99 -4.47 -11.09
N THR A 47 14.12 -4.78 -10.45
CA THR A 47 15.46 -4.59 -11.04
C THR A 47 16.11 -5.96 -11.13
N TYR A 48 16.62 -6.30 -12.31
CA TYR A 48 17.09 -7.66 -12.60
C TYR A 48 18.23 -7.66 -13.64
N CYS A 49 19.03 -8.71 -13.61
CA CYS A 49 20.13 -8.95 -14.54
C CYS A 49 19.80 -10.02 -15.59
N SER A 50 18.89 -10.96 -15.27
CA SER A 50 18.43 -12.02 -16.18
C SER A 50 16.92 -12.17 -16.14
N GLU A 51 16.35 -12.72 -17.21
CA GLU A 51 14.91 -13.01 -17.30
C GLU A 51 14.47 -14.00 -16.20
N SER A 52 15.30 -15.01 -15.89
CA SER A 52 15.05 -15.95 -14.80
C SER A 52 14.97 -15.27 -13.43
N GLN A 53 15.77 -14.23 -13.18
CA GLN A 53 15.70 -13.46 -11.94
C GLN A 53 14.41 -12.63 -11.87
N LEU A 54 14.00 -12.01 -12.98
CA LEU A 54 12.73 -11.29 -13.06
C LEU A 54 11.55 -12.24 -12.79
N GLU A 55 11.52 -13.39 -13.45
CA GLU A 55 10.47 -14.41 -13.30
C GLU A 55 10.34 -14.85 -11.84
N TYR A 56 11.47 -15.16 -11.19
CA TYR A 56 11.47 -15.51 -9.77
C TYR A 56 10.90 -14.39 -8.88
N GLN A 57 11.33 -13.14 -9.10
CA GLN A 57 10.84 -12.00 -8.32
C GLN A 57 9.35 -11.72 -8.55
N LEU A 58 8.87 -11.85 -9.79
CA LEU A 58 7.46 -11.71 -10.13
C LEU A 58 6.61 -12.80 -9.48
N ASN A 59 7.02 -14.06 -9.58
CA ASN A 59 6.32 -15.19 -8.97
C ASN A 59 6.22 -15.02 -7.45
N LEU A 60 7.32 -14.61 -6.80
CA LEU A 60 7.31 -14.34 -5.36
C LEU A 60 6.38 -13.18 -4.99
N PHE A 61 6.39 -12.10 -5.78
CA PHE A 61 5.52 -10.95 -5.56
C PHE A 61 4.03 -11.32 -5.71
N LEU A 62 3.68 -12.00 -6.81
CA LEU A 62 2.31 -12.44 -7.06
C LEU A 62 1.83 -13.43 -6.00
N TRP A 63 2.69 -14.33 -5.54
CA TRP A 63 2.39 -15.20 -4.41
C TRP A 63 2.09 -14.39 -3.15
N PHE A 64 2.97 -13.44 -2.77
CA PHE A 64 2.75 -12.61 -1.59
C PHE A 64 1.45 -11.80 -1.67
N ILE A 65 1.16 -11.18 -2.81
CA ILE A 65 -0.06 -10.40 -2.99
C ILE A 65 -1.30 -11.28 -2.86
N ASN A 66 -1.36 -12.42 -3.58
CA ASN A 66 -2.55 -13.26 -3.62
C ASN A 66 -2.79 -14.04 -2.32
N PHE A 67 -1.73 -14.49 -1.64
CA PHE A 67 -1.86 -15.34 -0.45
C PHE A 67 -1.82 -14.58 0.87
N ILE A 68 -1.24 -13.38 0.90
CA ILE A 68 -1.09 -12.59 2.12
C ILE A 68 -1.91 -11.30 2.06
N VAL A 69 -1.69 -10.46 1.04
CA VAL A 69 -2.29 -9.11 1.01
C VAL A 69 -3.79 -9.17 0.75
N VAL A 70 -4.21 -9.87 -0.30
CA VAL A 70 -5.62 -10.01 -0.69
C VAL A 70 -6.49 -10.56 0.46
N PRO A 71 -6.11 -11.66 1.15
CA PRO A 71 -6.90 -12.18 2.28
C PRO A 71 -6.97 -11.24 3.48
N ILE A 72 -5.85 -10.59 3.85
CA ILE A 72 -5.80 -9.69 5.02
C ILE A 72 -6.63 -8.43 4.79
N THR A 73 -6.64 -7.93 3.56
CA THR A 73 -7.31 -6.66 3.20
C THR A 73 -8.71 -6.86 2.62
N ASN A 74 -9.14 -8.12 2.44
CA ASN A 74 -10.39 -8.49 1.76
C ASN A 74 -10.56 -7.73 0.42
N SER A 75 -9.50 -7.70 -0.39
CA SER A 75 -9.44 -6.97 -1.65
C SER A 75 -9.17 -7.90 -2.85
N CYS A 76 -9.50 -7.45 -4.06
CA CYS A 76 -9.11 -8.08 -5.31
C CYS A 76 -7.84 -7.43 -5.86
N PHE A 77 -6.88 -8.25 -6.29
CA PHE A 77 -5.76 -7.79 -7.09
C PHE A 77 -6.13 -7.76 -8.58
N ASN A 78 -5.89 -6.63 -9.23
CA ASN A 78 -6.03 -6.50 -10.67
C ASN A 78 -4.70 -6.00 -11.26
N GLU A 79 -4.15 -6.76 -12.20
CA GLU A 79 -3.04 -6.29 -13.01
C GLU A 79 -3.55 -5.20 -13.97
N GLU A 80 -2.90 -4.05 -13.96
CA GLU A 80 -3.22 -2.94 -14.86
C GLU A 80 -2.19 -2.91 -16.00
N ALA A 81 -2.43 -2.09 -17.03
CA ALA A 81 -1.57 -1.99 -18.21
C ALA A 81 -0.09 -1.77 -17.82
N THR A 82 0.67 -2.86 -17.84
CA THR A 82 2.05 -2.89 -17.38
C THR A 82 2.94 -2.50 -18.53
N VAL A 83 3.54 -1.31 -18.43
CA VAL A 83 4.51 -0.83 -19.42
C VAL A 83 5.88 -1.39 -19.05
N LEU A 84 6.40 -2.26 -19.91
CA LEU A 84 7.80 -2.68 -19.87
C LEU A 84 8.69 -1.50 -20.28
N LEU A 85 9.01 -0.63 -19.32
CA LEU A 85 10.05 0.38 -19.49
C LEU A 85 11.40 -0.32 -19.40
N GLY A 86 11.81 -0.93 -20.53
CA GLY A 86 13.12 -1.53 -20.73
C GLY A 86 14.23 -0.48 -20.79
N CYS A 87 14.38 0.34 -19.75
CA CYS A 87 15.53 1.21 -19.61
C CYS A 87 16.72 0.35 -19.18
N THR A 88 17.74 0.28 -20.03
CA THR A 88 19.05 -0.21 -19.61
C THR A 88 19.67 0.89 -18.75
N CYS A 89 19.69 0.71 -17.43
CA CYS A 89 20.38 1.65 -16.55
C CYS A 89 21.89 1.65 -16.93
N PRO A 90 22.65 2.76 -16.81
CA PRO A 90 24.06 2.81 -17.20
C PRO A 90 24.95 1.74 -16.53
N CYS A 91 24.46 1.14 -15.44
CA CYS A 91 25.05 0.03 -14.72
C CYS A 91 24.73 -1.37 -15.29
N GLY A 92 24.04 -1.50 -16.43
CA GLY A 92 23.74 -2.78 -17.10
C GLY A 92 22.52 -3.54 -16.55
N HIS A 93 21.81 -2.98 -15.58
CA HIS A 93 20.63 -3.62 -14.98
C HIS A 93 19.36 -3.28 -15.77
N LYS A 94 18.50 -4.27 -15.96
CA LYS A 94 17.17 -4.13 -16.57
C LYS A 94 16.14 -3.79 -15.49
N GLN A 95 15.12 -3.01 -15.86
CA GLN A 95 14.02 -2.67 -14.97
C GLN A 95 12.67 -2.99 -15.60
N THR A 96 11.69 -3.35 -14.77
CA THR A 96 10.29 -3.54 -15.16
C THR A 96 9.41 -2.94 -14.08
N ILE A 97 8.38 -2.21 -14.50
CA ILE A 97 7.45 -1.55 -13.59
C ILE A 97 6.08 -2.20 -13.74
N LEU A 98 5.65 -2.93 -12.71
CA LEU A 98 4.31 -3.52 -12.64
C LEU A 98 3.35 -2.49 -12.05
N TYR A 99 2.30 -2.16 -12.80
CA TYR A 99 1.19 -1.34 -12.32
C TYR A 99 0.03 -2.24 -11.95
N PHE A 100 -0.55 -2.06 -10.78
CA PHE A 100 -1.66 -2.87 -10.31
C PHE A 100 -2.61 -2.08 -9.42
N THR A 101 -3.85 -2.57 -9.31
CA THR A 101 -4.81 -2.03 -8.37
C THR A 101 -5.25 -3.07 -7.35
N LEU A 102 -5.51 -2.59 -6.13
CA LEU A 102 -6.30 -3.34 -5.14
C LEU A 102 -7.67 -2.68 -5.03
N SER A 103 -8.73 -3.45 -5.27
CA SER A 103 -10.12 -2.98 -5.13
C SER A 103 -10.83 -3.75 -4.03
N PRO A 104 -11.80 -3.16 -3.32
CA PRO A 104 -12.64 -3.92 -2.39
C PRO A 104 -13.26 -5.14 -3.08
N ASN A 105 -13.36 -6.27 -2.38
CA ASN A 105 -14.23 -7.36 -2.82
C ASN A 105 -15.67 -6.84 -2.84
N ALA A 106 -16.26 -6.74 -4.03
CA ALA A 106 -17.66 -6.36 -4.23
C ALA A 106 -18.61 -7.46 -3.77
#